data_AF-A0A2E0SJC8-F1
#
_entry.id   AF-A0A2E0SJC8-F1
#
_cell.length_a   1.000
_cell.length_b   1.000
_cell.length_c   1.000
_cell.angle_alpha   90.00
_cell.angle_beta   90.00
_cell.angle_gamma   90.00
#
_symmetry.space_group_name_H-M   'P 1'
#
loop_
_entity.id
_entity.type
_entity.pdbx_description
1 polymer ?
#
loop_
_entity_poly.entity_id
_entity_poly.type
_entity_poly.pdbx_seq_one_letter_code
_entity_poly.pdbx_strand_id
1 'polypeptide(L)'
;MSTTNGKRVHEEPTSMRRNIGELGSDLIGLAELQVQLLGLDSKEAMQKAMLPISLLVLALGILVGAFPLALIALAWWLAMATDLTQAAAGGIVAVAAAVVAIVLILAAVKGLKKSTLILDRSRYELRNNIQWIKQVLSSKNKQAQCSDYY
;
A
#
# COMPACT_ATOMS: atom_id res chain seq x y z
N MET A 1 50.68 -45.81 -42.11
CA MET A 1 50.57 -44.51 -41.41
C MET A 1 49.37 -43.78 -42.01
N SER A 2 48.27 -43.67 -41.25
CA SER A 2 47.04 -43.02 -41.71
C SER A 2 46.72 -41.87 -40.75
N THR A 3 46.62 -40.67 -41.30
CA THR A 3 46.31 -39.43 -40.61
C THR A 3 44.78 -39.27 -40.50
N THR A 4 44.24 -39.15 -39.29
CA THR A 4 42.85 -38.72 -39.10
C THR A 4 42.82 -37.46 -38.24
N ASN A 5 42.50 -36.37 -38.92
CA ASN A 5 42.48 -35.00 -38.43
C ASN A 5 41.20 -34.78 -37.59
N GLY A 6 41.35 -34.60 -36.28
CA GLY A 6 40.25 -34.30 -35.38
C GLY A 6 39.80 -32.84 -35.53
N LYS A 7 38.72 -32.60 -36.27
CA LYS A 7 38.00 -31.33 -36.27
C LYS A 7 37.41 -31.10 -34.87
N ARG A 8 38.05 -30.26 -34.06
CA ARG A 8 37.41 -29.68 -32.88
C ARG A 8 36.39 -28.66 -33.38
N VAL A 9 35.11 -28.97 -33.21
CA VAL A 9 34.03 -27.99 -33.35
C VAL A 9 34.23 -27.00 -32.19
N HIS A 10 34.73 -25.81 -32.51
CA HIS A 10 34.72 -24.69 -31.59
C HIS A 10 33.26 -24.29 -31.41
N GLU A 11 32.65 -24.67 -30.29
CA GLU A 11 31.40 -24.07 -29.82
C GLU A 11 31.69 -22.62 -29.44
N GLU A 12 31.13 -21.69 -30.22
CA GLU A 12 31.24 -20.27 -29.94
C GLU A 12 30.52 -19.88 -28.63
N PRO A 13 31.05 -18.92 -27.87
CA PRO A 13 30.41 -18.36 -26.66
C PRO A 13 29.17 -17.48 -26.95
N THR A 14 28.64 -17.47 -28.16
CA THR A 14 27.55 -16.59 -28.61
C THR A 14 26.14 -17.07 -28.23
N SER A 15 25.96 -18.33 -27.80
CA SER A 15 24.63 -18.90 -27.48
C SER A 15 24.02 -18.39 -26.17
N MET A 16 24.85 -18.04 -25.18
CA MET A 16 24.37 -17.71 -23.83
C MET A 16 23.73 -16.30 -23.75
N ARG A 17 24.21 -15.34 -24.55
CA ARG A 17 23.59 -14.00 -24.69
C ARG A 17 22.23 -14.05 -25.37
N ARG A 18 22.06 -14.94 -26.35
CA ARG A 18 20.81 -15.09 -27.10
C ARG A 18 19.70 -15.68 -26.22
N ASN A 19 20.03 -16.68 -25.40
CA ASN A 19 19.09 -17.29 -24.46
C ASN A 19 18.61 -16.31 -23.38
N ILE A 20 19.44 -15.35 -22.94
CA ILE A 20 19.03 -14.33 -21.95
C ILE A 20 18.06 -13.32 -22.57
N GLY A 21 18.21 -13.00 -23.85
CA GLY A 21 17.27 -12.15 -24.59
C GLY A 21 15.90 -12.80 -24.77
N GLU A 22 15.88 -14.10 -25.10
CA GLU A 22 14.65 -14.91 -25.21
C GLU A 22 13.91 -15.00 -23.85
N LEU A 23 14.62 -15.30 -22.76
CA LEU A 23 14.04 -15.33 -21.42
C LEU A 23 13.50 -13.97 -20.96
N GLY A 24 14.16 -12.87 -21.34
CA GLY A 24 13.68 -11.52 -21.05
C GLY A 24 12.39 -11.18 -21.78
N SER A 25 12.27 -11.60 -23.04
CA SER A 25 11.04 -11.47 -23.84
C SER A 25 9.88 -12.26 -23.23
N ASP A 26 10.14 -13.51 -22.81
CA ASP A 26 9.14 -14.36 -22.18
C ASP A 26 8.68 -13.83 -20.81
N LEU A 27 9.61 -13.28 -20.01
CA LEU A 27 9.28 -12.59 -18.75
C LEU A 27 8.44 -11.35 -18.95
N ILE A 28 8.69 -10.56 -20.00
CA ILE A 28 7.88 -9.38 -20.35
C ILE A 28 6.47 -9.82 -20.78
N GLY A 29 6.36 -10.86 -21.61
CA GLY A 29 5.06 -11.42 -22.01
C GLY A 29 4.27 -11.98 -20.81
N LEU A 30 4.94 -12.68 -19.89
CA LEU A 30 4.32 -13.17 -18.64
C LEU A 30 3.90 -12.01 -17.72
N ALA A 31 4.71 -10.95 -17.62
CA ALA A 31 4.38 -9.76 -16.82
C ALA A 31 3.18 -9.01 -17.39
N GLU A 32 3.06 -8.90 -18.71
CA GLU A 32 1.91 -8.29 -19.38
C GLU A 32 0.61 -9.04 -19.06
N LEU A 33 0.67 -10.37 -19.08
CA LEU A 33 -0.46 -11.22 -18.71
C LEU A 33 -0.86 -11.06 -17.25
N GLN A 34 0.13 -11.00 -16.33
CA GLN A 34 -0.14 -10.79 -14.92
C GLN A 34 -0.72 -9.39 -14.64
N VAL A 35 -0.30 -8.36 -15.38
CA VAL A 35 -0.88 -7.02 -15.27
C VAL A 35 -2.34 -7.00 -15.75
N GLN A 36 -2.66 -7.72 -16.83
CA GLN A 36 -4.04 -7.83 -17.32
C GLN A 36 -4.94 -8.56 -16.30
N LEU A 37 -4.46 -9.66 -15.72
CA LEU A 37 -5.16 -10.37 -14.65
C LEU A 37 -5.34 -9.49 -13.40
N LEU A 38 -4.28 -8.78 -12.98
CA LEU A 38 -4.35 -7.85 -11.85
C LEU A 38 -5.39 -6.75 -12.08
N GLY A 39 -5.51 -6.24 -13.30
CA GLY A 39 -6.51 -5.24 -13.67
C GLY A 39 -7.95 -5.78 -13.59
N LEU A 40 -8.17 -7.01 -14.08
CA LEU A 40 -9.45 -7.72 -13.97
C LEU A 40 -9.82 -8.01 -12.51
N ASP A 41 -8.89 -8.56 -11.74
CA ASP A 41 -9.07 -8.86 -10.31
C ASP A 41 -9.33 -7.58 -9.50
N SER A 42 -8.61 -6.50 -9.81
CA SER A 42 -8.82 -5.20 -9.15
C SER A 42 -10.21 -4.63 -9.46
N LYS A 43 -10.70 -4.79 -10.69
CA LYS A 43 -12.04 -4.33 -11.06
C LYS A 43 -13.12 -5.15 -10.35
N GLU A 44 -12.97 -6.47 -10.30
CA GLU A 44 -13.91 -7.35 -9.61
C GLU A 44 -13.89 -7.10 -8.09
N ALA A 45 -12.71 -6.93 -7.51
CA ALA A 45 -12.54 -6.56 -6.11
C ALA A 45 -13.17 -5.20 -5.82
N MET A 46 -12.97 -4.19 -6.69
CA MET A 46 -13.54 -2.86 -6.51
C MET A 46 -15.06 -2.88 -6.62
N GLN A 47 -15.63 -3.61 -7.58
CA GLN A 47 -17.09 -3.79 -7.72
C GLN A 47 -17.69 -4.45 -6.46
N LYS A 48 -17.05 -5.51 -5.95
CA LYS A 48 -17.46 -6.17 -4.70
C LYS A 48 -17.29 -5.25 -3.49
N ALA A 49 -16.30 -4.36 -3.50
CA ALA A 49 -16.05 -3.40 -2.43
C ALA A 49 -16.98 -2.17 -2.47
N MET A 50 -17.63 -1.85 -3.59
CA MET A 50 -18.47 -0.65 -3.68
C MET A 50 -19.63 -0.65 -2.68
N LEU A 51 -20.29 -1.79 -2.48
CA LEU A 51 -21.40 -1.92 -1.54
C LEU A 51 -20.96 -1.78 -0.07
N PRO A 52 -19.95 -2.50 0.44
CA PRO A 52 -19.49 -2.28 1.81
C PRO A 52 -18.90 -0.88 2.02
N ILE A 53 -18.23 -0.30 1.01
CA ILE A 53 -17.73 1.08 1.09
C ILE A 53 -18.89 2.08 1.20
N SER A 54 -19.95 1.94 0.39
CA SER A 54 -21.08 2.85 0.43
C SER A 54 -21.86 2.75 1.76
N LEU A 55 -22.03 1.53 2.29
CA LEU A 55 -22.60 1.31 3.61
C LEU A 55 -21.75 1.95 4.72
N LEU A 56 -20.42 1.83 4.64
CA LEU A 56 -19.50 2.45 5.59
C LEU A 56 -19.61 3.98 5.55
N VAL A 57 -19.64 4.57 4.35
CA VAL A 57 -19.81 6.02 4.17
C VAL A 57 -21.14 6.49 4.76
N LEU A 58 -22.24 5.77 4.49
CA LEU A 58 -23.56 6.10 5.03
C LEU A 58 -23.60 6.00 6.56
N ALA A 59 -23.06 4.91 7.12
CA ALA A 59 -22.98 4.70 8.57
C ALA A 59 -22.13 5.79 9.24
N LEU A 60 -20.99 6.15 8.65
CA LEU A 60 -20.13 7.21 9.16
C LEU A 60 -20.85 8.57 9.10
N GLY A 61 -21.56 8.86 8.01
CA GLY A 61 -22.37 10.08 7.89
C GLY A 61 -23.45 10.17 8.97
N ILE A 62 -24.17 9.07 9.21
CA ILE A 62 -25.18 8.98 10.28
C ILE A 62 -24.53 9.17 11.66
N LEU A 63 -23.40 8.51 11.94
CA LEU A 63 -22.70 8.66 13.22
C LEU A 63 -22.24 10.09 13.48
N VAL A 64 -21.64 10.73 12.47
CA VAL A 64 -21.19 12.13 12.56
C VAL A 64 -22.38 13.07 12.79
N GLY A 65 -23.52 12.82 12.15
CA GLY A 65 -24.74 13.62 12.34
C GLY A 65 -25.47 13.34 13.65
N ALA A 66 -25.48 12.09 14.12
CA ALA A 66 -26.15 11.67 15.35
C ALA A 66 -25.41 12.17 16.60
N PHE A 67 -24.09 12.34 16.52
CA PHE A 67 -23.29 12.80 17.65
C PHE A 67 -23.70 14.17 18.22
N PRO A 68 -23.81 15.27 17.43
CA PRO A 68 -24.27 16.55 17.96
C PRO A 68 -25.72 16.51 18.47
N LEU A 69 -26.60 15.74 17.82
CA LEU A 69 -27.98 15.52 18.29
C LEU A 69 -28.00 14.84 19.66
N ALA A 70 -27.16 13.83 19.86
CA ALA A 70 -27.02 13.14 21.14
C ALA A 70 -26.50 14.08 22.24
N LEU A 71 -25.53 14.95 21.94
CA LEU A 71 -25.03 15.94 22.90
C LEU A 71 -26.11 16.96 23.29
N ILE A 72 -26.91 17.44 22.34
CA ILE A 72 -28.04 18.34 22.61
C ILE A 72 -29.09 17.64 23.49
N ALA A 73 -29.45 16.41 23.14
CA ALA A 73 -30.40 15.62 23.92
C ALA A 73 -29.91 15.39 25.36
N LEU A 74 -28.61 15.13 25.53
CA LEU A 74 -27.99 14.94 26.84
C LEU A 74 -27.95 16.23 27.67
N ALA A 75 -27.70 17.38 27.03
CA ALA A 75 -27.78 18.69 27.67
C ALA A 75 -29.21 19.01 28.14
N TRP A 76 -30.22 18.72 27.32
CA TRP A 76 -31.62 18.87 27.70
C TRP A 76 -32.01 17.95 28.84
N TRP A 77 -31.63 16.67 28.78
CA TRP A 77 -31.90 15.72 29.85
C TRP A 77 -31.25 16.15 31.17
N LEU A 78 -30.00 16.63 31.13
CA LEU A 78 -29.30 17.14 32.30
C LEU A 78 -30.00 18.37 32.90
N ALA A 79 -30.45 19.31 32.07
CA ALA A 79 -31.20 20.48 32.52
C ALA A 79 -32.49 20.09 33.25
N MET A 80 -33.25 19.12 32.70
CA MET A 80 -34.48 18.62 33.33
C MET A 80 -34.22 17.87 34.64
N ALA A 81 -33.10 17.18 34.76
CA ALA A 81 -32.80 16.35 35.92
C ALA A 81 -32.21 17.14 37.12
N THR A 82 -31.74 18.38 36.92
CA THR A 82 -30.92 19.10 37.91
C THR A 82 -31.37 20.54 38.19
N ASP A 83 -32.53 20.96 37.66
CA ASP A 83 -33.04 22.35 37.70
C ASP A 83 -32.03 23.40 37.19
N LEU A 84 -31.01 22.97 36.44
CA LEU A 84 -30.03 23.85 35.83
C LEU A 84 -30.64 24.63 34.67
N THR A 85 -30.17 25.85 34.47
CA THR A 85 -30.47 26.59 33.25
C THR A 85 -29.95 25.82 32.03
N GLN A 86 -30.65 25.91 30.90
CA GLN A 86 -30.24 25.24 29.66
C GLN A 86 -28.80 25.60 29.25
N ALA A 87 -28.40 26.85 29.50
CA ALA A 87 -27.04 27.33 29.24
C ALA A 87 -26.00 26.62 30.12
N ALA A 88 -26.26 26.46 31.43
CA ALA A 88 -25.36 25.78 32.35
C ALA A 88 -25.22 24.28 32.02
N ALA A 89 -26.35 23.60 31.78
CA ALA A 89 -26.35 22.19 31.40
C ALA A 89 -25.63 21.96 30.06
N GLY A 90 -25.92 22.77 29.04
CA GLY A 90 -25.23 22.71 27.74
C GLY A 90 -23.73 22.97 27.86
N GLY A 91 -23.32 23.92 28.70
CA GLY A 91 -21.92 24.21 28.98
C GLY A 91 -21.18 23.02 29.61
N ILE A 92 -21.78 22.37 30.61
CA ILE A 92 -21.21 21.18 31.26
C ILE A 92 -21.01 20.05 30.24
N VAL A 93 -22.03 19.77 29.44
CA VAL A 93 -21.99 18.71 28.42
C VAL A 93 -20.95 19.01 27.35
N ALA A 94 -20.86 20.27 26.89
CA ALA A 94 -19.85 20.68 25.92
C ALA A 94 -18.42 20.50 26.45
N VAL A 95 -18.16 20.93 27.69
CA VAL A 95 -16.84 20.76 28.32
C VAL A 95 -16.50 19.28 28.50
N ALA A 96 -17.45 18.48 29.00
CA ALA A 96 -17.25 17.04 29.17
C ALA A 96 -16.95 16.34 27.83
N ALA A 97 -17.72 16.65 26.79
CA ALA A 97 -17.50 16.11 25.45
C ALA A 97 -16.13 16.55 24.87
N ALA A 98 -15.71 17.80 25.10
CA ALA A 98 -14.41 18.30 24.67
C ALA A 98 -13.25 17.54 25.35
N VAL A 99 -13.35 17.29 26.67
CA VAL A 99 -12.34 16.51 27.40
C VAL A 99 -12.23 15.09 26.83
N VAL A 100 -13.36 14.41 26.60
CA VAL A 100 -13.38 13.08 25.99
C VAL A 100 -12.75 13.11 24.59
N ALA A 101 -13.11 14.10 23.77
CA ALA A 101 -12.55 14.26 22.43
C ALA A 101 -11.02 14.43 22.45
N ILE A 102 -10.49 15.26 23.35
CA ILE A 102 -9.04 15.44 23.53
C ILE A 102 -8.37 14.12 23.88
N VAL A 103 -8.91 13.36 24.84
CA VAL A 103 -8.36 12.05 25.22
C VAL A 103 -8.32 11.08 24.05
N LEU A 104 -9.40 11.01 23.27
CA LEU A 104 -9.49 10.15 22.08
C LEU A 104 -8.48 10.57 21.00
N ILE A 105 -8.33 11.88 20.75
CA ILE A 105 -7.33 12.40 19.80
C ILE A 105 -5.92 12.01 20.25
N LEU A 106 -5.58 12.19 21.54
CA LEU A 106 -4.27 11.82 22.05
C LEU A 106 -4.01 10.32 21.93
N ALA A 107 -5.02 9.49 22.21
CA ALA A 107 -4.93 8.03 22.03
C ALA A 107 -4.74 7.66 20.54
N ALA A 108 -5.50 8.27 19.64
CA ALA A 108 -5.41 8.05 18.20
C ALA A 108 -4.04 8.46 17.65
N VAL A 109 -3.52 9.63 18.03
CA VAL A 109 -2.19 10.10 17.62
C VAL A 109 -1.10 9.17 18.13
N LYS A 110 -1.18 8.70 19.39
CA LYS A 110 -0.24 7.70 19.93
C LYS A 110 -0.29 6.39 19.16
N GLY A 111 -1.49 5.91 18.85
CA GLY A 111 -1.69 4.70 18.04
C GLY A 111 -1.12 4.85 16.62
N LEU A 112 -1.40 5.98 15.97
CA LEU A 112 -0.94 6.24 14.60
C LEU A 112 0.58 6.32 14.52
N LYS A 113 1.23 7.00 15.49
CA LYS A 113 2.69 7.04 15.60
C LYS A 113 3.31 5.64 15.77
N LYS A 114 2.63 4.74 16.49
CA LYS A 114 3.07 3.35 16.65
C LYS A 114 2.93 2.58 15.32
N SER A 115 1.86 2.79 14.58
CA SER A 115 1.61 2.12 13.30
C SER A 115 2.53 2.61 12.17
N THR A 116 2.92 3.89 12.16
CA THR A 116 3.87 4.40 11.16
C THR A 116 5.26 3.79 11.28
N LEU A 117 5.68 3.37 12.48
CA LEU A 117 6.95 2.64 12.67
C LEU A 117 6.97 1.31 11.91
N ILE A 118 5.82 0.64 11.79
CA ILE A 118 5.70 -0.60 11.01
C ILE A 118 5.80 -0.28 9.51
N LEU A 119 5.17 0.80 9.07
CA LEU A 119 5.23 1.25 7.68
C LEU A 119 6.63 1.72 7.27
N ASP A 120 7.40 2.30 8.19
CA ASP A 120 8.78 2.73 7.92
C ASP A 120 9.69 1.55 7.59
N ARG A 121 9.49 0.40 8.26
CA ARG A 121 10.19 -0.84 7.91
C ARG A 121 9.82 -1.31 6.51
N SER A 122 8.53 -1.37 6.17
CA SER A 122 8.08 -1.79 4.83
C SER A 122 8.56 -0.83 3.73
N ARG A 123 8.61 0.48 4.00
CA ARG A 123 9.14 1.49 3.08
C ARG A 123 10.65 1.34 2.87
N TYR A 124 11.38 1.03 3.93
CA TYR A 124 12.82 0.76 3.85
C TYR A 124 13.11 -0.47 2.99
N GLU A 125 12.40 -1.58 3.23
CA GLU A 125 12.54 -2.81 2.45
C GLU A 125 12.18 -2.60 0.97
N LEU A 126 11.08 -1.90 0.66
CA LEU A 126 10.69 -1.57 -0.71
C LEU A 126 11.75 -0.72 -1.42
N ARG A 127 12.31 0.30 -0.76
CA ARG A 127 13.35 1.16 -1.33
C ARG A 127 14.62 0.36 -1.62
N ASN A 128 15.00 -0.54 -0.72
CA ASN A 128 16.18 -1.39 -0.88
C ASN A 128 15.98 -2.38 -2.04
N ASN A 129 14.80 -2.97 -2.17
CA ASN A 129 14.45 -3.84 -3.29
C ASN A 129 14.53 -3.12 -4.64
N ILE A 130 14.02 -1.89 -4.73
CA ILE A 130 14.13 -1.09 -5.96
C ILE A 130 15.59 -0.75 -6.29
N GLN A 131 16.41 -0.43 -5.28
CA GLN A 131 17.82 -0.14 -5.49
C GLN A 131 18.61 -1.38 -5.95
N TRP A 132 18.34 -2.55 -5.38
CA TRP A 132 18.92 -3.82 -5.82
C TRP A 132 18.54 -4.14 -7.27
N ILE A 133 17.26 -4.00 -7.64
CA ILE A 133 16.81 -4.20 -9.04
C ILE A 133 17.57 -3.27 -9.99
N LYS A 134 17.72 -1.99 -9.64
CA LYS A 134 18.49 -1.03 -10.45
C LYS A 134 19.96 -1.42 -10.59
N GLN A 135 20.60 -1.90 -9.53
CA GLN A 135 22.00 -2.33 -9.56
C GLN A 135 22.19 -3.59 -10.42
N VAL A 136 21.29 -4.57 -10.31
CA VAL A 136 21.32 -5.78 -11.14
C VAL A 136 21.15 -5.43 -12.63
N LEU A 137 20.21 -4.54 -12.96
CA LEU A 137 20.00 -4.08 -14.33
C LEU A 137 21.20 -3.28 -14.88
N SER A 138 21.77 -2.38 -14.08
CA SER A 138 22.94 -1.58 -14.49
C SER A 138 24.21 -2.44 -14.67
N SER A 139 24.39 -3.46 -13.83
CA SER A 139 25.53 -4.38 -13.91
C SER A 139 25.48 -5.28 -15.15
N LYS A 140 24.29 -5.75 -15.54
CA LYS A 140 24.10 -6.47 -16.80
C LYS A 140 24.46 -5.62 -18.02
N ASN A 141 24.15 -4.31 -18.00
CA ASN A 141 24.45 -3.42 -19.11
C ASN A 141 25.96 -3.16 -19.28
N LYS A 142 26.73 -3.10 -18.19
CA LYS A 142 28.20 -2.99 -18.24
C LYS A 142 28.88 -4.26 -18.74
N GLN A 143 28.39 -5.44 -18.37
CA GLN A 143 28.87 -6.71 -18.94
C GLN A 143 28.53 -6.86 -20.43
N ALA A 144 27.43 -6.23 -20.89
CA ALA A 144 27.10 -6.18 -22.30
C ALA A 144 28.14 -5.36 -23.12
N GLN A 145 28.72 -4.33 -22.52
CA GLN A 145 29.61 -3.40 -23.21
C GLN A 145 31.08 -3.83 -23.20
N CYS A 146 31.50 -4.65 -22.22
CA CYS A 146 32.89 -5.14 -22.13
C CYS A 146 33.17 -6.40 -22.97
N SER A 147 32.13 -7.07 -23.49
CA SER A 147 32.28 -8.24 -24.38
C SER A 147 32.46 -7.87 -25.85
N ASP A 148 32.26 -6.61 -26.25
CA ASP A 148 32.48 -6.14 -27.63
C ASP A 148 33.92 -5.62 -27.86
N TYR A 149 34.79 -5.73 -26.85
CA TYR A 149 36.19 -5.29 -26.88
C TYR A 149 37.21 -6.45 -26.94
N TYR A 150 36.76 -7.69 -27.07
CA TYR A 150 37.57 -8.90 -27.30
C TYR A 150 36.96 -9.70 -28.46
#